data_AF-A0A7W4KQS0-F1
#
_entry.id   AF-A0A7W4KQS0-F1
#
_cell.length_a   1.000
_cell.length_b   1.000
_cell.length_c   1.000
_cell.angle_alpha   90.00
_cell.angle_beta   90.00
_cell.angle_gamma   90.00
#
_symmetry.space_group_name_H-M   'P 1'
#
loop_
_entity.id
_entity.type
_entity.pdbx_description
1 polymer ?
#
loop_
_entity_poly.entity_id
_entity_poly.type
_entity_poly.pdbx_seq_one_letter_code
_entity_poly.pdbx_strand_id
1 'polypeptide(L)'
;MNKIYNIVWNESSGMWVVTSELTRKGGQRHRKIKRTMLAGLIAGLMLPTVPALAQVFNDKILDYSSSMSLSAGDSAFNTTIDGGEQYVSSGGSAISTTINGGAQIIFNGGTASTTTINGGYQDISSGGSVTNTLISGGDQYISDGGSATNTVIDGGTQYISSGGNAIETTIENGFQEVSNGGSATSTVINAGFQNISSGGSATSTIINAGFQDVSNGGSATSTTINGGVQLISSGGSAVDTTIQSGIQEVGEGGSASGTTINNSGIQFISSGGSATATTINSGGWQEISSGGSATETAINGGIQWIYDGGSALMNPLMILVKIIKLRWIH
;
A
#
# COMPACT_ATOMS: atom_id res chain seq x y z
N MET A 1 44.94 37.67 33.37
CA MET A 1 43.94 36.59 33.32
C MET A 1 44.06 35.91 31.97
N ASN A 2 44.42 34.63 31.95
CA ASN A 2 44.22 33.69 30.84
C ASN A 2 44.10 32.31 31.50
N LYS A 3 42.94 31.66 31.39
CA LYS A 3 42.76 30.27 31.82
C LYS A 3 42.72 29.41 30.57
N ILE A 4 43.73 28.54 30.42
CA ILE A 4 43.76 27.53 29.37
C ILE A 4 42.85 26.38 29.84
N TYR A 5 41.94 25.95 28.97
CA TYR A 5 41.05 24.82 29.20
C TYR A 5 41.35 23.73 28.16
N ASN A 6 41.40 22.47 28.59
CA ASN A 6 41.58 21.33 27.70
C ASN A 6 40.31 20.47 27.67
N ILE A 7 39.92 20.05 26.47
CA ILE A 7 38.78 19.16 26.25
C ILE A 7 39.32 17.74 26.12
N VAL A 8 38.84 16.82 26.96
CA VAL A 8 39.33 15.43 27.03
C VAL A 8 38.13 14.48 26.96
N TRP A 9 38.28 13.38 26.23
CA TRP A 9 37.27 12.34 26.11
C TRP A 9 37.17 11.51 27.39
N ASN A 10 35.96 11.33 27.93
CA ASN A 10 35.73 10.48 29.09
C ASN A 10 35.08 9.15 28.68
N GLU A 11 35.88 8.09 28.72
CA GLU A 11 35.50 6.71 28.37
C GLU A 11 34.36 6.14 29.24
N SER A 12 34.21 6.60 30.48
CA SER A 12 33.16 6.09 31.40
C SER A 12 31.77 6.68 31.13
N SER A 13 31.71 7.87 30.54
CA SER A 13 30.46 8.58 30.25
C SER A 13 30.19 8.74 28.75
N GLY A 14 31.14 8.39 27.87
CA GLY A 14 31.00 8.49 26.42
C GLY A 14 30.85 9.93 25.89
N MET A 15 31.44 10.93 26.57
CA MET A 15 31.31 12.34 26.18
C MET A 15 32.61 13.13 26.39
N TRP A 16 32.76 14.24 25.64
CA TRP A 16 33.87 15.20 25.79
C TRP A 16 33.63 16.14 26.98
N VAL A 17 34.61 16.26 27.87
CA VAL A 17 34.53 17.08 29.10
C VAL A 17 35.65 18.11 29.14
N VAL A 18 35.32 19.34 29.54
CA VAL A 18 36.29 20.43 29.70
C VAL A 18 36.92 20.36 31.09
N THR A 19 38.25 20.30 31.17
CA THR A 19 38.99 20.30 32.45
C THR A 19 39.91 21.51 32.54
N SER A 20 40.02 22.10 33.73
CA SER A 20 40.96 23.19 34.02
C SER A 20 42.07 22.68 34.94
N GLU A 21 43.32 22.89 34.56
CA GLU A 21 44.47 22.40 35.31
C GLU A 21 44.84 23.35 36.46
N LEU A 22 44.65 22.93 37.73
CA LEU A 22 45.30 23.54 38.91
C LEU A 22 45.34 22.57 40.12
N THR A 23 46.51 21.94 40.30
CA THR A 23 47.24 21.59 41.55
C THR A 23 46.58 20.74 42.68
N ARG A 24 46.98 19.45 42.72
CA ARG A 24 47.57 18.62 43.83
C ARG A 24 47.29 18.95 45.33
N LYS A 25 46.87 17.90 46.09
CA LYS A 25 47.49 17.30 47.33
C LYS A 25 46.60 17.21 48.62
N GLY A 26 46.51 15.98 49.19
CA GLY A 26 46.13 15.62 50.58
C GLY A 26 44.63 15.30 50.78
N GLY A 27 44.11 14.19 51.35
CA GLY A 27 44.48 13.26 52.44
C GLY A 27 43.22 13.17 53.34
N GLN A 28 42.50 12.05 53.54
CA GLN A 28 42.80 10.92 54.46
C GLN A 28 41.85 9.72 54.25
N ARG A 29 42.45 8.50 54.36
CA ARG A 29 42.08 7.21 55.03
C ARG A 29 40.64 6.98 55.55
N HIS A 30 40.09 5.76 55.72
CA HIS A 30 40.36 4.34 55.40
C HIS A 30 39.09 3.57 55.81
N ARG A 31 38.56 2.65 55.00
CA ARG A 31 37.87 1.46 55.53
C ARG A 31 38.35 0.22 54.77
N LYS A 32 39.00 -0.67 55.52
CA LYS A 32 39.43 -2.00 55.09
C LYS A 32 38.21 -2.92 55.07
N ILE A 33 37.99 -3.62 53.96
CA ILE A 33 37.45 -4.99 53.99
C ILE A 33 38.43 -5.85 53.19
N LYS A 34 38.93 -6.91 53.84
CA LYS A 34 39.90 -7.86 53.33
C LYS A 34 39.20 -8.94 52.49
N ARG A 35 39.75 -9.13 51.28
CA ARG A 35 40.07 -10.41 50.58
C ARG A 35 39.06 -11.57 50.63
N THR A 36 38.62 -11.95 49.43
CA THR A 36 38.78 -13.33 48.92
C THR A 36 39.25 -13.25 47.48
N MET A 37 40.38 -13.91 47.18
CA MET A 37 40.79 -14.18 45.80
C MET A 37 39.96 -15.34 45.27
N LEU A 38 39.49 -15.22 44.04
CA LEU A 38 39.40 -16.37 43.14
C LEU A 38 39.84 -15.89 41.76
N ALA A 39 41.12 -16.14 41.44
CA ALA A 39 41.61 -16.12 40.09
C ALA A 39 41.17 -17.44 39.44
N GLY A 40 40.28 -17.36 38.46
CA GLY A 40 39.77 -18.49 37.69
C GLY A 40 39.33 -18.02 36.31
N LEU A 41 40.29 -18.04 35.37
CA LEU A 41 40.12 -18.32 33.94
C LEU A 41 38.72 -18.07 33.33
N ILE A 42 38.53 -16.93 32.66
CA ILE A 42 37.77 -16.87 31.39
C ILE A 42 38.49 -15.86 30.47
N ALA A 43 39.52 -16.35 29.79
CA ALA A 43 39.78 -15.92 28.42
C ALA A 43 38.79 -16.70 27.54
N GLY A 44 37.92 -16.01 26.81
CA GLY A 44 36.85 -16.59 25.99
C GLY A 44 35.51 -15.96 26.38
N LEU A 45 35.00 -14.98 25.67
CA LEU A 45 34.35 -15.26 24.40
C LEU A 45 34.12 -13.94 23.63
N MET A 46 35.18 -13.24 23.23
CA MET A 46 35.08 -12.51 21.97
C MET A 46 35.21 -13.57 20.89
N LEU A 47 34.11 -14.28 20.59
CA LEU A 47 34.05 -14.98 19.32
C LEU A 47 34.33 -13.89 18.27
N PRO A 48 35.31 -14.06 17.37
CA PRO A 48 35.19 -13.35 16.12
C PRO A 48 33.78 -13.69 15.62
N THR A 49 32.97 -12.69 15.33
CA THR A 49 31.80 -12.91 14.48
C THR A 49 32.37 -13.36 13.14
N VAL A 50 32.67 -14.65 13.05
CA VAL A 50 32.88 -15.31 11.77
C VAL A 50 31.62 -14.96 11.00
N PRO A 51 31.73 -14.35 9.80
CA PRO A 51 30.54 -14.12 9.00
C PRO A 51 29.78 -15.43 8.97
N ALA A 52 28.53 -15.43 9.45
CA ALA A 52 27.70 -16.61 9.34
C ALA A 52 27.74 -17.00 7.86
N LEU A 53 28.24 -18.19 7.56
CA LEU A 53 28.33 -18.66 6.19
C LEU A 53 26.91 -18.67 5.65
N ALA A 54 26.67 -17.86 4.61
CA ALA A 54 25.43 -17.85 3.86
C ALA A 54 25.00 -19.28 3.55
N GLN A 55 23.84 -19.68 4.03
CA GLN A 55 23.27 -21.01 3.81
C GLN A 55 22.36 -21.00 2.60
N VAL A 56 22.34 -22.11 1.87
CA VAL A 56 21.41 -22.33 0.76
C VAL A 56 20.50 -23.50 1.09
N PHE A 57 19.19 -23.24 1.12
CA PHE A 57 18.15 -24.23 1.40
C PHE A 57 17.36 -24.51 0.12
N ASN A 58 17.37 -25.75 -0.34
CA ASN A 58 16.61 -26.16 -1.53
C ASN A 58 15.50 -27.13 -1.14
N ASP A 59 14.33 -26.95 -1.75
CA ASP A 59 13.21 -27.89 -1.75
C ASP A 59 12.75 -28.30 -0.33
N LYS A 60 12.73 -27.33 0.58
CA LYS A 60 12.32 -27.56 1.97
C LYS A 60 10.81 -27.57 2.09
N ILE A 61 10.29 -28.48 2.90
CA ILE A 61 8.87 -28.53 3.27
C ILE A 61 8.76 -28.12 4.73
N LEU A 62 7.90 -27.13 5.00
CA LEU A 62 7.61 -26.63 6.34
C LEU A 62 6.19 -27.02 6.73
N ASP A 63 6.07 -28.07 7.55
CA ASP A 63 4.81 -28.50 8.18
C ASP A 63 4.50 -27.69 9.46
N TYR A 64 3.32 -27.92 10.04
CA TYR A 64 2.81 -27.29 11.27
C TYR A 64 3.76 -27.23 12.48
N SER A 65 4.80 -28.06 12.51
CA SER A 65 5.74 -28.14 13.62
C SER A 65 7.10 -27.52 13.32
N SER A 66 7.27 -26.99 12.11
CA SER A 66 8.56 -26.59 11.58
C SER A 66 8.58 -25.12 11.14
N SER A 67 9.74 -24.51 11.30
CA SER A 67 10.00 -23.17 10.84
C SER A 67 11.39 -23.06 10.20
N MET A 68 11.54 -22.05 9.35
CA MET A 68 12.80 -21.70 8.72
C MET A 68 13.06 -20.21 8.94
N SER A 69 14.30 -19.87 9.28
CA SER A 69 14.74 -18.47 9.34
C SER A 69 15.87 -18.24 8.36
N LEU A 70 15.74 -17.21 7.53
CA LEU A 70 16.75 -16.75 6.58
C LEU A 70 17.32 -15.43 7.07
N SER A 71 18.61 -15.42 7.37
CA SER A 71 19.36 -14.24 7.80
C SER A 71 20.24 -13.71 6.67
N ALA A 72 21.08 -12.72 6.97
CA ALA A 72 21.96 -12.08 5.99
C ALA A 72 22.80 -13.10 5.19
N GLY A 73 22.58 -13.14 3.87
CA GLY A 73 23.26 -14.03 2.94
C GLY A 73 22.56 -15.37 2.72
N ASP A 74 21.64 -15.77 3.60
CA ASP A 74 20.90 -17.02 3.43
C ASP A 74 19.94 -16.92 2.24
N SER A 75 19.82 -18.02 1.49
CA SER A 75 18.90 -18.14 0.37
C SER A 75 18.09 -19.43 0.47
N ALA A 76 16.78 -19.35 0.20
CA ALA A 76 15.92 -20.51 0.07
C ALA A 76 15.30 -20.56 -1.33
N PHE A 77 15.28 -21.76 -1.92
CA PHE A 77 14.69 -22.04 -3.22
C PHE A 77 13.62 -23.12 -3.09
N ASN A 78 12.48 -22.93 -3.74
CA ASN A 78 11.38 -23.90 -3.84
C ASN A 78 10.89 -24.39 -2.47
N THR A 79 10.79 -23.49 -1.49
CA THR A 79 10.25 -23.87 -0.18
C THR A 79 8.75 -24.09 -0.30
N THR A 80 8.23 -25.19 0.22
CA THR A 80 6.80 -25.44 0.36
C THR A 80 6.39 -25.25 1.82
N ILE A 81 5.44 -24.37 2.09
CA ILE A 81 4.87 -24.13 3.40
C ILE A 81 3.49 -24.80 3.44
N ASP A 82 3.36 -25.84 4.27
CA ASP A 82 2.17 -26.66 4.43
C ASP A 82 1.73 -26.65 5.91
N GLY A 83 1.56 -25.45 6.45
CA GLY A 83 1.19 -25.19 7.84
C GLY A 83 2.31 -24.64 8.71
N GLY A 84 3.56 -24.71 8.28
CA GLY A 84 4.72 -24.15 8.98
C GLY A 84 4.95 -22.65 8.74
N GLU A 85 6.14 -22.16 9.08
CA GLU A 85 6.48 -20.73 8.98
C GLU A 85 7.87 -20.49 8.37
N GLN A 86 7.96 -19.57 7.40
CA GLN A 86 9.23 -19.07 6.87
C GLN A 86 9.42 -17.61 7.24
N TYR A 87 10.49 -17.32 7.97
CA TYR A 87 10.90 -15.97 8.38
C TYR A 87 12.06 -15.49 7.52
N VAL A 88 11.88 -14.38 6.82
CA VAL A 88 12.91 -13.77 5.96
C VAL A 88 13.34 -12.45 6.57
N SER A 89 14.51 -12.46 7.23
CA SER A 89 15.10 -11.29 7.89
C SER A 89 16.05 -10.52 6.98
N SER A 90 16.62 -9.43 7.50
CA SER A 90 17.52 -8.54 6.75
C SER A 90 18.63 -9.29 6.02
N GLY A 91 18.69 -9.11 4.70
CA GLY A 91 19.68 -9.76 3.82
C GLY A 91 19.40 -11.23 3.49
N GLY A 92 18.31 -11.81 3.99
CA GLY A 92 17.82 -13.13 3.58
C GLY A 92 16.97 -13.07 2.31
N SER A 93 16.97 -14.15 1.53
CA SER A 93 16.22 -14.23 0.28
C SER A 93 15.45 -15.54 0.12
N ALA A 94 14.15 -15.45 -0.15
CA ALA A 94 13.31 -16.60 -0.49
C ALA A 94 12.84 -16.52 -1.96
N ILE A 95 13.03 -17.61 -2.71
CA ILE A 95 12.73 -17.66 -4.14
C ILE A 95 11.85 -18.88 -4.42
N SER A 96 10.75 -18.63 -5.10
CA SER A 96 9.78 -19.64 -5.52
C SER A 96 9.16 -20.41 -4.36
N THR A 97 8.86 -19.71 -3.27
CA THR A 97 8.12 -20.29 -2.13
C THR A 97 6.67 -20.58 -2.54
N THR A 98 6.16 -21.76 -2.22
CA THR A 98 4.74 -22.11 -2.36
C THR A 98 4.10 -22.20 -0.98
N ILE A 99 3.02 -21.45 -0.73
CA ILE A 99 2.27 -21.44 0.52
C ILE A 99 0.92 -22.14 0.27
N ASN A 100 0.78 -23.36 0.78
CA ASN A 100 -0.49 -24.10 0.79
C ASN A 100 -1.26 -23.86 2.10
N GLY A 101 -0.52 -23.61 3.18
CA GLY A 101 -1.00 -23.20 4.49
C GLY A 101 0.16 -22.63 5.33
N GLY A 102 -0.13 -22.10 6.51
CA GLY A 102 0.90 -21.46 7.34
C GLY A 102 1.26 -20.06 6.84
N ALA A 103 2.52 -19.66 7.01
CA ALA A 103 2.93 -18.26 6.82
C ALA A 103 4.34 -18.08 6.21
N GLN A 104 4.48 -17.06 5.35
CA GLN A 104 5.77 -16.47 5.01
C GLN A 104 5.81 -15.03 5.54
N ILE A 105 6.75 -14.72 6.43
CA ILE A 105 6.90 -13.41 7.06
C ILE A 105 8.18 -12.74 6.55
N ILE A 106 8.03 -11.57 5.94
CA ILE A 106 9.13 -10.78 5.35
C ILE A 106 9.37 -9.55 6.21
N PHE A 107 10.50 -9.55 6.92
CA PHE A 107 10.90 -8.44 7.79
C PHE A 107 11.77 -7.42 7.03
N ASN A 108 12.16 -6.36 7.74
CA ASN A 108 13.01 -5.29 7.23
C ASN A 108 14.28 -5.82 6.55
N GLY A 109 14.43 -5.50 5.26
CA GLY A 109 15.56 -5.89 4.42
C GLY A 109 15.53 -7.35 3.97
N GLY A 110 14.50 -8.11 4.34
CA GLY A 110 14.22 -9.44 3.80
C GLY A 110 13.57 -9.33 2.43
N THR A 111 13.82 -10.31 1.56
CA THR A 111 13.30 -10.33 0.20
C THR A 111 12.64 -11.66 -0.15
N ALA A 112 11.50 -11.61 -0.83
CA ALA A 112 10.94 -12.78 -1.50
C ALA A 112 10.61 -12.50 -2.97
N SER A 113 10.73 -13.54 -3.80
CA SER A 113 10.34 -13.44 -5.21
C SER A 113 9.64 -14.70 -5.69
N THR A 114 8.66 -14.52 -6.59
CA THR A 114 7.90 -15.62 -7.21
C THR A 114 7.16 -16.51 -6.20
N THR A 115 6.72 -15.93 -5.08
CA THR A 115 5.91 -16.66 -4.10
C THR A 115 4.55 -17.00 -4.69
N THR A 116 4.08 -18.23 -4.54
CA THR A 116 2.70 -18.64 -4.88
C THR A 116 1.92 -18.91 -3.61
N ILE A 117 0.78 -18.25 -3.43
CA ILE A 117 -0.11 -18.37 -2.27
C ILE A 117 -1.39 -19.09 -2.70
N ASN A 118 -1.41 -20.41 -2.52
CA ASN A 118 -2.61 -21.23 -2.74
C ASN A 118 -3.55 -21.16 -1.53
N GLY A 119 -2.98 -21.02 -0.33
CA GLY A 119 -3.65 -20.82 0.95
C GLY A 119 -2.68 -20.20 1.95
N GLY A 120 -3.06 -20.12 3.23
CA GLY A 120 -2.23 -19.44 4.25
C GLY A 120 -2.03 -17.96 3.92
N TYR A 121 -0.91 -17.39 4.36
CA TYR A 121 -0.62 -15.97 4.10
C TYR A 121 0.86 -15.62 3.90
N GLN A 122 1.11 -14.51 3.19
CA GLN A 122 2.38 -13.80 3.13
C GLN A 122 2.22 -12.46 3.86
N ASP A 123 3.02 -12.22 4.89
CA ASP A 123 3.05 -10.94 5.64
C ASP A 123 4.33 -10.17 5.29
N ILE A 124 4.16 -8.94 4.80
CA ILE A 124 5.24 -8.03 4.43
C ILE A 124 5.19 -6.86 5.41
N SER A 125 6.11 -6.88 6.37
CA SER A 125 6.26 -5.84 7.39
C SER A 125 7.16 -4.71 6.91
N SER A 126 7.38 -3.71 7.78
CA SER A 126 8.20 -2.53 7.50
C SER A 126 9.57 -2.85 6.89
N GLY A 127 9.83 -2.32 5.70
CA GLY A 127 11.08 -2.50 4.96
C GLY A 127 11.27 -3.88 4.33
N GLY A 128 10.30 -4.79 4.45
CA GLY A 128 10.26 -6.03 3.68
C GLY A 128 9.86 -5.78 2.23
N SER A 129 10.36 -6.61 1.31
CA SER A 129 10.08 -6.46 -0.12
C SER A 129 9.77 -7.79 -0.79
N VAL A 130 8.68 -7.82 -1.57
CA VAL A 130 8.28 -8.99 -2.35
C VAL A 130 8.01 -8.63 -3.80
N THR A 131 8.30 -9.57 -4.70
CA THR A 131 8.10 -9.40 -6.14
C THR A 131 7.45 -10.62 -6.78
N ASN A 132 6.58 -10.38 -7.76
CA ASN A 132 5.97 -11.43 -8.58
C ASN A 132 5.20 -12.48 -7.74
N THR A 133 4.50 -12.04 -6.69
CA THR A 133 3.66 -12.95 -5.89
C THR A 133 2.40 -13.30 -6.68
N LEU A 134 2.04 -14.58 -6.76
CA LEU A 134 0.76 -15.05 -7.26
C LEU A 134 -0.14 -15.44 -6.08
N ILE A 135 -1.34 -14.86 -6.00
CA ILE A 135 -2.33 -15.13 -4.96
C ILE A 135 -3.52 -15.84 -5.60
N SER A 136 -3.49 -17.17 -5.61
CA SER A 136 -4.56 -18.00 -6.18
C SER A 136 -5.71 -18.27 -5.20
N GLY A 137 -5.48 -18.08 -3.89
CA GLY A 137 -6.50 -18.30 -2.87
C GLY A 137 -6.25 -17.60 -1.54
N GLY A 138 -5.10 -17.80 -0.90
CA GLY A 138 -4.81 -17.21 0.41
C GLY A 138 -4.65 -15.68 0.41
N ASP A 139 -3.91 -15.18 1.40
CA ASP A 139 -3.82 -13.75 1.67
C ASP A 139 -2.40 -13.19 1.55
N GLN A 140 -2.26 -11.96 1.06
CA GLN A 140 -1.05 -11.16 1.16
C GLN A 140 -1.33 -9.90 1.98
N TYR A 141 -0.63 -9.72 3.09
CA TYR A 141 -0.71 -8.54 3.95
C TYR A 141 0.51 -7.65 3.73
N ILE A 142 0.29 -6.39 3.37
CA ILE A 142 1.34 -5.38 3.19
C ILE A 142 1.08 -4.27 4.19
N SER A 143 1.97 -4.14 5.17
CA SER A 143 1.80 -3.24 6.31
C SER A 143 3.08 -2.49 6.68
N ASP A 144 2.94 -1.41 7.44
CA ASP A 144 4.04 -0.65 8.08
C ASP A 144 5.16 -0.17 7.12
N GLY A 145 4.84 0.10 5.86
CA GLY A 145 5.83 0.48 4.84
C GLY A 145 6.49 -0.69 4.10
N GLY A 146 5.97 -1.91 4.25
CA GLY A 146 6.29 -3.03 3.37
C GLY A 146 5.93 -2.74 1.91
N SER A 147 6.59 -3.44 0.98
CA SER A 147 6.42 -3.23 -0.46
C SER A 147 6.18 -4.54 -1.22
N ALA A 148 5.13 -4.56 -2.05
CA ALA A 148 4.89 -5.63 -3.02
C ALA A 148 4.85 -5.06 -4.44
N THR A 149 5.50 -5.75 -5.39
CA THR A 149 5.51 -5.35 -6.80
C THR A 149 5.12 -6.53 -7.69
N ASN A 150 4.31 -6.26 -8.72
CA ASN A 150 3.85 -7.28 -9.67
C ASN A 150 3.10 -8.45 -9.01
N THR A 151 2.28 -8.14 -8.00
CA THR A 151 1.37 -9.16 -7.44
C THR A 151 0.27 -9.48 -8.45
N VAL A 152 -0.01 -10.76 -8.69
CA VAL A 152 -1.17 -11.22 -9.45
C VAL A 152 -2.17 -11.84 -8.48
N ILE A 153 -3.43 -11.38 -8.51
CA ILE A 153 -4.51 -11.89 -7.66
C ILE A 153 -5.52 -12.64 -8.53
N ASP A 154 -5.50 -13.97 -8.45
CA ASP A 154 -6.36 -14.88 -9.22
C ASP A 154 -7.16 -15.80 -8.29
N GLY A 155 -7.93 -15.18 -7.39
CA GLY A 155 -8.86 -15.87 -6.50
C GLY A 155 -8.69 -15.54 -5.02
N GLY A 156 -7.50 -15.09 -4.59
CA GLY A 156 -7.25 -14.69 -3.21
C GLY A 156 -7.37 -13.19 -2.95
N THR A 157 -6.71 -12.74 -1.87
CA THR A 157 -6.81 -11.36 -1.40
C THR A 157 -5.46 -10.70 -1.13
N GLN A 158 -5.33 -9.42 -1.52
CA GLN A 158 -4.24 -8.55 -1.10
C GLN A 158 -4.77 -7.43 -0.19
N TYR A 159 -4.24 -7.32 1.02
CA TYR A 159 -4.55 -6.27 1.99
C TYR A 159 -3.40 -5.28 2.09
N ILE A 160 -3.68 -3.99 1.89
CA ILE A 160 -2.68 -2.91 1.93
C ILE A 160 -3.12 -1.90 2.98
N SER A 161 -2.33 -1.75 4.05
CA SER A 161 -2.67 -0.88 5.17
C SER A 161 -1.46 -0.27 5.85
N SER A 162 -1.67 0.69 6.75
CA SER A 162 -0.63 1.27 7.63
C SER A 162 0.62 1.74 6.88
N GLY A 163 0.46 2.37 5.72
CA GLY A 163 1.58 2.86 4.89
C GLY A 163 2.24 1.79 4.01
N GLY A 164 1.70 0.56 3.96
CA GLY A 164 2.09 -0.46 2.99
C GLY A 164 1.86 -0.01 1.54
N ASN A 165 2.69 -0.51 0.63
CA ASN A 165 2.70 -0.10 -0.77
C ASN A 165 2.59 -1.31 -1.71
N ALA A 166 1.59 -1.30 -2.58
CA ALA A 166 1.49 -2.24 -3.69
C ALA A 166 1.65 -1.50 -5.03
N ILE A 167 2.49 -2.04 -5.90
CA ILE A 167 2.81 -1.46 -7.20
C ILE A 167 2.57 -2.51 -8.28
N GLU A 168 1.86 -2.12 -9.35
CA GLU A 168 1.61 -2.98 -10.52
C GLU A 168 0.87 -4.29 -10.15
N THR A 169 -0.07 -4.21 -9.20
CA THR A 169 -0.95 -5.35 -8.91
C THR A 169 -1.88 -5.62 -10.10
N THR A 170 -1.97 -6.87 -10.55
CA THR A 170 -2.97 -7.32 -11.52
C THR A 170 -4.04 -8.15 -10.81
N ILE A 171 -5.30 -7.74 -10.89
CA ILE A 171 -6.44 -8.44 -10.31
C ILE A 171 -7.19 -9.14 -11.44
N GLU A 172 -7.01 -10.45 -11.55
CA GLU A 172 -7.76 -11.28 -12.50
C GLU A 172 -9.15 -11.54 -11.95
N ASN A 173 -9.25 -12.29 -10.84
CA ASN A 173 -10.52 -12.72 -10.25
C ASN A 173 -10.61 -12.54 -8.72
N GLY A 174 -9.60 -11.93 -8.10
CA GLY A 174 -9.53 -11.76 -6.64
C GLY A 174 -9.94 -10.38 -6.12
N PHE A 175 -9.49 -10.09 -4.90
CA PHE A 175 -9.80 -8.85 -4.17
C PHE A 175 -8.53 -8.11 -3.75
N GLN A 176 -8.52 -6.78 -3.91
CA GLN A 176 -7.52 -5.89 -3.31
C GLN A 176 -8.21 -4.90 -2.37
N GLU A 177 -7.79 -4.87 -1.11
CA GLU A 177 -8.23 -3.88 -0.13
C GLU A 177 -7.14 -2.84 0.14
N VAL A 178 -7.50 -1.56 0.04
CA VAL A 178 -6.62 -0.43 0.36
C VAL A 178 -7.27 0.40 1.46
N SER A 179 -6.66 0.45 2.64
CA SER A 179 -7.23 1.13 3.80
C SER A 179 -6.16 1.72 4.72
N ASN A 180 -6.54 2.54 5.69
CA ASN A 180 -5.69 2.98 6.82
C ASN A 180 -4.29 3.49 6.41
N GLY A 181 -4.18 4.33 5.38
CA GLY A 181 -2.92 4.87 4.88
C GLY A 181 -2.17 3.98 3.89
N GLY A 182 -2.73 2.83 3.51
CA GLY A 182 -2.20 1.98 2.45
C GLY A 182 -2.27 2.65 1.07
N SER A 183 -1.34 2.29 0.18
CA SER A 183 -1.27 2.82 -1.18
C SER A 183 -1.18 1.73 -2.24
N ALA A 184 -2.03 1.81 -3.25
CA ALA A 184 -1.97 0.99 -4.46
C ALA A 184 -1.68 1.88 -5.69
N THR A 185 -0.64 1.54 -6.45
CA THR A 185 -0.26 2.29 -7.66
C THR A 185 -0.25 1.39 -8.88
N SER A 186 -0.87 1.84 -9.97
CA SER A 186 -0.95 1.12 -11.24
C SER A 186 -1.60 -0.26 -11.12
N THR A 187 -2.63 -0.38 -10.28
CA THR A 187 -3.45 -1.61 -10.23
C THR A 187 -4.19 -1.79 -11.55
N VAL A 188 -4.16 -2.98 -12.14
CA VAL A 188 -4.97 -3.37 -13.30
C VAL A 188 -6.06 -4.34 -12.85
N ILE A 189 -7.32 -4.02 -13.12
CA ILE A 189 -8.48 -4.83 -12.73
C ILE A 189 -9.13 -5.45 -13.97
N ASN A 190 -8.88 -6.74 -14.21
CA ASN A 190 -9.42 -7.46 -15.36
C ASN A 190 -10.87 -7.90 -15.14
N ALA A 191 -11.17 -8.61 -14.05
CA ALA A 191 -12.55 -8.98 -13.69
C ALA A 191 -12.86 -8.88 -12.18
N GLY A 192 -11.85 -8.91 -11.31
CA GLY A 192 -12.00 -8.83 -9.85
C GLY A 192 -12.35 -7.43 -9.31
N PHE A 193 -11.99 -7.20 -8.04
CA PHE A 193 -12.46 -6.04 -7.29
C PHE A 193 -11.34 -5.33 -6.54
N GLN A 194 -11.34 -4.00 -6.58
CA GLN A 194 -10.52 -3.14 -5.70
C GLN A 194 -11.42 -2.32 -4.78
N ASN A 195 -11.27 -2.48 -3.47
CA ASN A 195 -11.93 -1.65 -2.47
C ASN A 195 -10.95 -0.62 -1.92
N ILE A 196 -11.32 0.65 -1.94
CA ILE A 196 -10.55 1.74 -1.33
C ILE A 196 -11.42 2.36 -0.26
N SER A 197 -11.02 2.21 0.99
CA SER A 197 -11.76 2.70 2.16
C SER A 197 -10.96 3.72 2.95
N SER A 198 -11.43 4.08 4.15
CA SER A 198 -10.92 5.17 4.97
C SER A 198 -9.39 5.23 5.03
N GLY A 199 -8.82 6.35 4.53
CA GLY A 199 -7.39 6.61 4.51
C GLY A 199 -6.61 5.84 3.45
N GLY A 200 -7.24 4.94 2.68
CA GLY A 200 -6.63 4.25 1.55
C GLY A 200 -6.55 5.14 0.31
N SER A 201 -5.52 4.93 -0.51
CA SER A 201 -5.31 5.67 -1.75
C SER A 201 -4.94 4.75 -2.91
N ALA A 202 -5.64 4.88 -4.04
CA ALA A 202 -5.27 4.25 -5.30
C ALA A 202 -4.92 5.31 -6.36
N THR A 203 -3.82 5.09 -7.07
CA THR A 203 -3.36 5.98 -8.15
C THR A 203 -3.15 5.19 -9.44
N SER A 204 -3.62 5.74 -10.56
CA SER A 204 -3.45 5.17 -11.90
C SER A 204 -4.04 3.76 -12.06
N THR A 205 -5.15 3.48 -11.36
CA THR A 205 -5.87 2.22 -11.56
C THR A 205 -6.43 2.13 -12.98
N ILE A 206 -6.29 0.98 -13.63
CA ILE A 206 -6.91 0.66 -14.92
C ILE A 206 -8.01 -0.39 -14.69
N ILE A 207 -9.24 -0.07 -15.06
CA ILE A 207 -10.40 -0.97 -14.90
C ILE A 207 -10.84 -1.48 -16.27
N ASN A 208 -10.50 -2.73 -16.59
CA ASN A 208 -10.82 -3.35 -17.88
C ASN A 208 -12.24 -3.87 -17.93
N ALA A 209 -12.60 -4.84 -17.09
CA ALA A 209 -13.98 -5.32 -16.92
C ALA A 209 -14.37 -5.54 -15.45
N GLY A 210 -13.44 -5.34 -14.51
CA GLY A 210 -13.72 -5.47 -13.08
C GLY A 210 -14.34 -4.23 -12.45
N PHE A 211 -14.20 -4.13 -11.13
CA PHE A 211 -14.88 -3.13 -10.32
C PHE A 211 -13.93 -2.43 -9.35
N GLN A 212 -14.07 -1.11 -9.20
CA GLN A 212 -13.44 -0.32 -8.13
C GLN A 212 -14.51 0.35 -7.29
N ASP A 213 -14.53 0.09 -5.97
CA ASP A 213 -15.33 0.86 -5.00
C ASP A 213 -14.43 1.85 -4.27
N VAL A 214 -14.82 3.12 -4.33
CA VAL A 214 -14.22 4.19 -3.54
C VAL A 214 -15.22 4.57 -2.46
N SER A 215 -15.00 4.03 -1.26
CA SER A 215 -15.89 4.18 -0.11
C SER A 215 -15.44 5.30 0.84
N ASN A 216 -16.13 5.45 1.97
CA ASN A 216 -15.94 6.58 2.89
C ASN A 216 -14.47 6.79 3.30
N GLY A 217 -13.94 7.97 2.99
CA GLY A 217 -12.56 8.37 3.28
C GLY A 217 -11.51 7.74 2.36
N GLY A 218 -11.93 6.97 1.35
CA GLY A 218 -11.07 6.44 0.30
C GLY A 218 -10.86 7.46 -0.82
N SER A 219 -9.70 7.38 -1.49
CA SER A 219 -9.34 8.27 -2.60
C SER A 219 -8.83 7.48 -3.80
N ALA A 220 -9.35 7.78 -5.00
CA ALA A 220 -8.84 7.29 -6.27
C ALA A 220 -8.39 8.46 -7.16
N THR A 221 -7.19 8.41 -7.72
CA THR A 221 -6.66 9.46 -8.61
C THR A 221 -6.19 8.87 -9.93
N SER A 222 -6.50 9.54 -11.05
CA SER A 222 -6.10 9.15 -12.40
C SER A 222 -6.57 7.75 -12.81
N THR A 223 -7.75 7.33 -12.34
CA THR A 223 -8.36 6.05 -12.76
C THR A 223 -8.71 6.09 -14.25
N THR A 224 -8.40 5.03 -14.99
CA THR A 224 -8.84 4.82 -16.37
C THR A 224 -9.85 3.67 -16.42
N ILE A 225 -11.06 3.93 -16.94
CA ILE A 225 -12.14 2.93 -17.03
C ILE A 225 -12.33 2.53 -18.49
N ASN A 226 -11.82 1.37 -18.88
CA ASN A 226 -11.91 0.86 -20.26
C ASN A 226 -13.28 0.26 -20.55
N GLY A 227 -13.75 -0.66 -19.70
CA GLY A 227 -15.05 -1.32 -19.83
C GLY A 227 -15.65 -1.78 -18.50
N GLY A 228 -14.95 -1.60 -17.38
CA GLY A 228 -15.45 -1.93 -16.05
C GLY A 228 -16.21 -0.78 -15.41
N VAL A 229 -16.30 -0.83 -14.08
CA VAL A 229 -17.08 0.11 -13.28
C VAL A 229 -16.25 0.71 -12.15
N GLN A 230 -16.34 2.02 -11.97
CA GLN A 230 -15.94 2.70 -10.75
C GLN A 230 -17.20 3.20 -10.02
N LEU A 231 -17.43 2.74 -8.80
CA LEU A 231 -18.44 3.29 -7.89
C LEU A 231 -17.76 4.21 -6.88
N ILE A 232 -18.31 5.40 -6.69
CA ILE A 232 -17.88 6.35 -5.68
C ILE A 232 -19.02 6.48 -4.69
N SER A 233 -18.87 5.79 -3.56
CA SER A 233 -19.85 5.71 -2.49
C SER A 233 -19.75 6.91 -1.54
N SER A 234 -20.63 6.97 -0.53
CA SER A 234 -20.68 8.08 0.42
C SER A 234 -19.34 8.36 1.09
N GLY A 235 -18.84 9.59 0.98
CA GLY A 235 -17.55 10.02 1.53
C GLY A 235 -16.33 9.58 0.72
N GLY A 236 -16.52 8.86 -0.39
CA GLY A 236 -15.46 8.52 -1.34
C GLY A 236 -15.17 9.67 -2.31
N SER A 237 -13.93 9.75 -2.79
CA SER A 237 -13.49 10.78 -3.73
C SER A 237 -12.71 10.19 -4.91
N ALA A 238 -13.10 10.53 -6.13
CA ALA A 238 -12.32 10.26 -7.33
C ALA A 238 -11.88 11.54 -8.04
N VAL A 239 -10.62 11.60 -8.46
CA VAL A 239 -10.02 12.75 -9.15
C VAL A 239 -9.37 12.31 -10.45
N ASP A 240 -9.59 13.08 -11.52
CA ASP A 240 -9.00 12.89 -12.85
C ASP A 240 -9.31 11.51 -13.46
N THR A 241 -10.52 11.01 -13.25
CA THR A 241 -10.97 9.77 -13.89
C THR A 241 -11.14 9.97 -15.40
N THR A 242 -10.56 9.08 -16.20
CA THR A 242 -10.83 8.97 -17.65
C THR A 242 -11.71 7.78 -17.94
N ILE A 243 -12.91 8.03 -18.46
CA ILE A 243 -13.88 7.00 -18.84
C ILE A 243 -13.79 6.79 -20.35
N GLN A 244 -13.32 5.62 -20.79
CA GLN A 244 -13.28 5.26 -22.21
C GLN A 244 -14.63 4.69 -22.64
N SER A 245 -14.92 3.42 -22.34
CA SER A 245 -16.20 2.77 -22.67
C SER A 245 -16.86 2.10 -21.47
N GLY A 246 -16.32 2.31 -20.26
CA GLY A 246 -16.90 1.84 -19.01
C GLY A 246 -17.81 2.87 -18.34
N ILE A 247 -18.03 2.66 -17.04
CA ILE A 247 -19.00 3.42 -16.25
C ILE A 247 -18.34 3.98 -14.98
N GLN A 248 -18.59 5.25 -14.68
CA GLN A 248 -18.41 5.82 -13.35
C GLN A 248 -19.78 6.12 -12.74
N GLU A 249 -20.06 5.57 -11.57
CA GLU A 249 -21.25 5.89 -10.78
C GLU A 249 -20.86 6.74 -9.57
N VAL A 250 -21.41 7.94 -9.48
CA VAL A 250 -21.26 8.84 -8.33
C VAL A 250 -22.50 8.70 -7.46
N GLY A 251 -22.40 7.88 -6.42
CA GLY A 251 -23.47 7.57 -5.48
C GLY A 251 -23.76 8.69 -4.48
N GLU A 252 -24.73 8.46 -3.59
CA GLU A 252 -25.11 9.43 -2.55
C GLU A 252 -23.91 9.80 -1.66
N GLY A 253 -23.56 11.09 -1.62
CA GLY A 253 -22.42 11.61 -0.86
C GLY A 253 -21.05 11.28 -1.47
N GLY A 254 -21.00 10.66 -2.64
CA GLY A 254 -19.77 10.47 -3.43
C GLY A 254 -19.40 11.73 -4.22
N SER A 255 -18.10 11.91 -4.46
CA SER A 255 -17.56 13.07 -5.19
C SER A 255 -16.62 12.66 -6.32
N ALA A 256 -16.86 13.16 -7.53
CA ALA A 256 -15.97 13.03 -8.68
C ALA A 256 -15.50 14.41 -9.16
N SER A 257 -14.21 14.59 -9.44
CA SER A 257 -13.66 15.84 -9.97
C SER A 257 -12.75 15.60 -11.17
N GLY A 258 -12.84 16.44 -12.19
CA GLY A 258 -11.96 16.35 -13.37
C GLY A 258 -12.22 15.14 -14.26
N THR A 259 -13.42 14.54 -14.18
CA THR A 259 -13.76 13.38 -14.99
C THR A 259 -13.75 13.73 -16.49
N THR A 260 -13.05 12.96 -17.30
CA THR A 260 -13.14 13.03 -18.77
C THR A 260 -13.93 11.83 -19.30
N ILE A 261 -15.00 12.09 -20.04
CA ILE A 261 -15.88 11.07 -20.61
C ILE A 261 -15.66 11.03 -22.13
N ASN A 262 -15.12 9.93 -22.63
CA ASN A 262 -14.86 9.70 -24.05
C ASN A 262 -15.97 8.87 -24.71
N ASN A 263 -15.78 8.53 -25.98
CA ASN A 263 -16.79 7.84 -26.78
C ASN A 263 -17.23 6.51 -26.13
N SER A 264 -18.54 6.39 -25.89
CA SER A 264 -19.20 5.27 -25.19
C SER A 264 -18.96 5.20 -23.68
N GLY A 265 -18.21 6.14 -23.10
CA GLY A 265 -18.05 6.28 -21.66
C GLY A 265 -19.29 6.90 -21.05
N ILE A 266 -19.63 6.47 -19.83
CA ILE A 266 -20.81 6.93 -19.12
C ILE A 266 -20.45 7.36 -17.69
N GLN A 267 -20.91 8.53 -17.28
CA GLN A 267 -20.94 8.95 -15.88
C GLN A 267 -22.39 9.09 -15.41
N PHE A 268 -22.76 8.34 -14.38
CA PHE A 268 -24.03 8.51 -13.67
C PHE A 268 -23.80 9.30 -12.39
N ILE A 269 -24.64 10.32 -12.16
CA ILE A 269 -24.67 11.09 -10.92
C ILE A 269 -26.02 10.83 -10.27
N SER A 270 -26.00 10.00 -9.23
CA SER A 270 -27.17 9.60 -8.46
C SER A 270 -27.61 10.71 -7.50
N SER A 271 -28.77 10.53 -6.86
CA SER A 271 -29.27 11.47 -5.84
C SER A 271 -28.22 11.66 -4.74
N GLY A 272 -27.88 12.92 -4.43
CA GLY A 272 -26.85 13.27 -3.44
C GLY A 272 -25.40 13.09 -3.91
N GLY A 273 -25.17 12.58 -5.13
CA GLY A 273 -23.85 12.54 -5.75
C GLY A 273 -23.45 13.88 -6.37
N SER A 274 -22.15 14.16 -6.42
CA SER A 274 -21.61 15.41 -6.95
C SER A 274 -20.46 15.18 -7.94
N ALA A 275 -20.55 15.76 -9.13
CA ALA A 275 -19.43 15.84 -10.07
C ALA A 275 -19.03 17.29 -10.38
N THR A 276 -17.73 17.56 -10.43
CA THR A 276 -17.19 18.89 -10.76
C THR A 276 -16.18 18.80 -11.91
N ALA A 277 -16.18 19.81 -12.78
CA ALA A 277 -15.23 19.92 -13.89
C ALA A 277 -15.23 18.72 -14.85
N THR A 278 -16.39 18.08 -15.05
CA THR A 278 -16.52 16.99 -16.02
C THR A 278 -16.37 17.52 -17.46
N THR A 279 -15.51 16.88 -18.26
CA THR A 279 -15.43 17.10 -19.71
C THR A 279 -16.09 15.95 -20.44
N ILE A 280 -17.10 16.24 -21.29
CA ILE A 280 -17.85 15.24 -22.06
C ILE A 280 -17.49 15.39 -23.54
N ASN A 281 -16.64 14.50 -24.05
CA ASN A 281 -16.23 14.48 -25.45
C ASN A 281 -17.29 13.83 -26.34
N SER A 282 -17.09 13.90 -27.66
CA SER A 282 -18.01 13.31 -28.64
C SER A 282 -18.26 11.82 -28.36
N GLY A 283 -19.54 11.46 -28.28
CA GLY A 283 -19.98 10.10 -27.94
C GLY A 283 -19.97 9.73 -26.46
N GLY A 284 -19.49 10.62 -25.57
CA GLY A 284 -19.58 10.46 -24.12
C GLY A 284 -20.94 10.90 -23.56
N TRP A 285 -21.32 10.31 -22.43
CA TRP A 285 -22.62 10.54 -21.79
C TRP A 285 -22.47 10.83 -20.29
N GLN A 286 -23.04 11.93 -19.83
CA GLN A 286 -23.26 12.21 -18.41
C GLN A 286 -24.75 12.24 -18.11
N GLU A 287 -25.17 11.53 -17.08
CA GLU A 287 -26.56 11.45 -16.64
C GLU A 287 -26.69 11.93 -15.21
N ILE A 288 -27.60 12.88 -14.97
CA ILE A 288 -27.81 13.53 -13.68
C ILE A 288 -29.22 13.23 -13.21
N SER A 289 -29.34 12.38 -12.20
CA SER A 289 -30.61 12.00 -11.59
C SER A 289 -31.21 13.13 -10.74
N SER A 290 -32.47 12.98 -10.36
CA SER A 290 -33.10 13.85 -9.35
C SER A 290 -32.24 13.89 -8.08
N GLY A 291 -31.91 15.09 -7.60
CA GLY A 291 -31.05 15.28 -6.42
C GLY A 291 -29.54 15.14 -6.68
N GLY A 292 -29.12 14.75 -7.88
CA GLY A 292 -27.70 14.77 -8.29
C GLY A 292 -27.26 16.17 -8.74
N SER A 293 -25.96 16.46 -8.63
CA SER A 293 -25.39 17.75 -8.99
C SER A 293 -24.15 17.63 -9.86
N ALA A 294 -24.11 18.35 -10.98
CA ALA A 294 -22.89 18.59 -11.75
C ALA A 294 -22.59 20.09 -11.87
N THR A 295 -21.32 20.48 -11.68
CA THR A 295 -20.89 21.87 -11.92
C THR A 295 -19.66 21.90 -12.82
N GLU A 296 -19.49 23.02 -13.53
CA GLU A 296 -18.34 23.27 -14.40
C GLU A 296 -18.19 22.23 -15.53
N THR A 297 -19.31 21.62 -15.95
CA THR A 297 -19.31 20.67 -17.05
C THR A 297 -18.98 21.36 -18.38
N ALA A 298 -18.01 20.80 -19.12
CA ALA A 298 -17.67 21.18 -20.48
C ALA A 298 -18.14 20.10 -21.47
N ILE A 299 -19.01 20.44 -22.42
CA ILE A 299 -19.57 19.51 -23.42
C ILE A 299 -18.93 19.75 -24.80
N ASN A 300 -18.04 18.86 -25.21
CA ASN A 300 -17.31 18.89 -26.48
C ASN A 300 -17.91 17.89 -27.49
N GLY A 301 -19.23 17.98 -27.71
CA GLY A 301 -19.97 17.12 -28.64
C GLY A 301 -20.55 15.83 -28.04
N GLY A 302 -20.43 15.64 -26.72
CA GLY A 302 -21.13 14.60 -25.97
C GLY A 302 -22.53 15.01 -25.52
N ILE A 303 -23.10 14.23 -24.60
CA ILE A 303 -24.45 14.44 -24.07
C ILE A 303 -24.40 14.60 -22.56
N GLN A 304 -25.08 15.63 -22.05
CA GLN A 304 -25.46 15.75 -20.65
C GLN A 304 -26.97 15.65 -20.55
N TRP A 305 -27.46 14.63 -19.86
CA TRP A 305 -28.87 14.40 -19.60
C TRP A 305 -29.19 14.73 -18.14
N ILE A 306 -30.25 15.52 -17.92
CA ILE A 306 -30.62 15.99 -16.58
C ILE A 306 -32.10 15.66 -16.36
N TYR A 307 -32.40 14.77 -15.42
CA TYR A 307 -33.77 14.49 -15.01
C TYR A 307 -34.35 15.64 -14.19
N ASP A 308 -35.68 15.67 -14.07
CA ASP A 308 -36.35 16.62 -13.19
C ASP A 308 -35.84 16.47 -11.75
N GLY A 309 -35.54 17.58 -11.08
CA GLY A 309 -34.89 17.60 -9.77
C GLY A 309 -33.35 17.47 -9.78
N GLY A 310 -32.71 17.19 -10.92
CA GLY A 310 -31.25 17.25 -11.07
C GLY A 310 -30.74 18.67 -11.29
N SER A 311 -29.49 18.94 -10.88
CA SER A 311 -28.84 20.25 -11.02
C SER A 311 -27.61 20.19 -11.92
N ALA A 312 -27.51 21.12 -12.87
CA ALA A 312 -26.30 21.34 -13.66
C ALA A 312 -26.01 22.84 -13.77
N LEU A 313 -24.80 23.26 -13.38
CA LEU A 313 -24.31 24.62 -13.59
C LEU A 313 -23.15 24.59 -14.58
N MET A 314 -23.37 25.16 -15.76
CA MET A 314 -22.38 25.20 -16.83
C MET A 314 -21.34 26.29 -16.61
N ASN A 315 -20.13 26.07 -17.14
CA ASN A 315 -19.14 27.13 -17.27
C ASN A 315 -19.66 28.21 -18.27
N PRO A 316 -19.69 29.51 -17.92
CA PRO A 316 -20.32 30.58 -18.71
C PRO A 316 -19.75 30.79 -20.14
N LEU A 317 -18.66 30.12 -20.51
CA LEU A 317 -17.97 30.30 -21.80
C LEU A 317 -18.44 29.39 -22.95
N MET A 318 -19.38 28.46 -22.75
CA MET A 318 -19.75 27.48 -23.79
C MET A 318 -21.27 27.36 -24.00
N ILE A 319 -21.84 28.35 -24.70
CA ILE A 319 -23.26 28.39 -25.05
C ILE A 319 -23.48 27.73 -26.43
N LEU A 320 -23.71 26.42 -26.44
CA LEU A 320 -24.59 25.75 -27.41
C LEU A 320 -24.97 24.34 -26.92
N VAL A 321 -25.81 24.22 -25.88
CA VAL A 321 -26.27 22.93 -25.37
C VAL A 321 -27.72 22.67 -25.75
N LYS A 322 -27.97 21.51 -26.36
CA LYS A 322 -29.30 20.95 -26.56
C LYS A 322 -29.77 20.31 -25.26
N ILE A 323 -30.21 21.13 -24.30
CA ILE A 323 -30.79 20.64 -23.04
C ILE A 323 -32.16 20.04 -23.38
N ILE A 324 -32.28 18.72 -23.33
CA ILE A 324 -33.58 18.05 -23.40
C ILE A 324 -34.10 17.92 -21.96
N LYS A 325 -34.77 18.96 -21.47
CA LYS A 325 -35.61 18.86 -20.27
C LYS A 325 -36.99 18.35 -20.68
N LEU A 326 -37.23 17.05 -20.56
CA LEU A 326 -38.57 16.48 -20.80
C LEU A 326 -39.38 16.57 -19.50
N ARG A 327 -40.38 17.46 -19.50
CA ARG A 327 -41.49 17.41 -18.52
C ARG A 327 -42.50 16.38 -19.02
N TRP A 328 -42.77 15.35 -18.23
CA TRP A 328 -43.93 14.48 -18.46
C TRP A 328 -45.21 15.24 -18.10
N ILE A 329 -46.04 15.52 -19.11
CA ILE A 329 -47.42 15.96 -18.90
C ILE A 329 -48.22 14.69 -18.61
N HIS A 330 -48.91 14.68 -17.46
CA HIS A 330 -49.74 13.56 -16.99
C HIS A 330 -50.88 13.23 -17.95
#